data_AF-A0AAP5PE49-F1
#
_entry.id   AF-A0AAP5PE49-F1
#
_cell.length_a   1.000
_cell.length_b   1.000
_cell.length_c   1.000
_cell.angle_alpha   90.00
_cell.angle_beta   90.00
_cell.angle_gamma   90.00
#
_symmetry.space_group_name_H-M   'P 1'
#
loop_
_entity.id
_entity.type
_entity.pdbx_description
1 polymer ?
#
loop_
_entity_poly.entity_id
_entity_poly.type
_entity_poly.pdbx_seq_one_letter_code
_entity_poly.pdbx_strand_id
1 'polypeptide(L)'
;MNQAISAINKTYDKEGFSTDSSPYFLSLFDISSQKVYQFKKYLSQYDKGLELDDRKSSLKEVVVEIGGILFIGFILSFSFIIGVAMITYYKQLSEGNQDKKTFKILQDIGLTKVEVKKTISKQVRMMFIIPISMMVINFLFSYNMISKIIELFGITDSNIIAVVSIVVVLMVILFYYLTYKITNLVYFKTVENKSKQDVGLTIL
;
A
#
# COMPACT_ATOMS: atom_id res chain seq x y z
N MET A 1 -23.28 37.57 30.22
CA MET A 1 -21.99 36.88 29.97
C MET A 1 -21.57 36.02 31.16
N ASN A 2 -21.46 36.57 32.37
CA ASN A 2 -21.09 35.81 33.58
C ASN A 2 -22.07 34.66 33.93
N GLN A 3 -23.37 34.82 33.65
CA GLN A 3 -24.36 33.76 33.87
C GLN A 3 -24.25 32.59 32.87
N ALA A 4 -23.77 32.85 31.65
CA ALA A 4 -23.56 31.81 30.66
C ALA A 4 -22.34 30.96 31.03
N ILE A 5 -21.26 31.62 31.48
CA ILE A 5 -20.04 30.95 31.95
C ILE A 5 -20.31 30.12 33.21
N SER A 6 -21.13 30.62 34.15
CA SER A 6 -21.49 29.84 35.36
C SER A 6 -22.41 28.66 35.06
N ALA A 7 -23.29 28.77 34.06
CA ALA A 7 -24.15 27.67 33.64
C ALA A 7 -23.34 26.56 32.97
N ILE A 8 -22.32 26.92 32.19
CA ILE A 8 -21.40 25.98 31.57
C ILE A 8 -20.62 25.23 32.66
N ASN A 9 -19.93 25.92 33.57
CA ASN A 9 -19.18 25.26 34.65
C ASN A 9 -20.04 24.32 35.51
N LYS A 10 -21.30 24.67 35.78
CA LYS A 10 -22.23 23.84 36.56
C LYS A 10 -22.70 22.57 35.83
N THR A 11 -22.62 22.57 34.50
CA THR A 11 -22.99 21.41 33.67
C THR A 11 -21.80 20.46 33.51
N TYR A 12 -20.58 20.98 33.41
CA TYR A 12 -19.34 20.20 33.36
C TYR A 12 -19.08 19.39 34.64
N ASP A 13 -19.38 19.97 35.81
CA ASP A 13 -19.12 19.34 37.11
C ASP A 13 -20.09 18.18 37.43
N LYS A 14 -21.25 18.13 36.75
CA LYS A 14 -22.28 17.10 36.99
C LYS A 14 -22.11 15.83 36.16
N GLU A 15 -21.38 15.86 35.05
CA GLU A 15 -21.23 14.71 34.16
C GLU A 15 -19.91 13.96 34.33
N GLY A 16 -19.11 14.28 35.37
CA GLY A 16 -17.95 13.48 35.75
C GLY A 16 -16.83 13.43 34.71
N PHE A 17 -16.80 14.37 33.76
CA PHE A 17 -15.76 14.46 32.73
C PHE A 17 -14.55 15.25 33.25
N SER A 18 -13.93 14.76 34.32
CA SER A 18 -12.60 15.23 34.76
C SER A 18 -11.56 14.68 33.79
N THR A 19 -11.41 15.36 32.65
CA THR A 19 -10.22 15.23 31.81
C THR A 19 -9.62 16.62 31.68
N ASP A 20 -8.31 16.69 31.90
CA ASP A 20 -7.40 17.84 31.70
C ASP A 20 -7.42 18.44 30.27
N SER A 21 -8.40 18.06 29.45
CA SER A 21 -8.62 18.58 28.12
C SER A 21 -9.36 19.91 28.18
N SER A 22 -8.63 20.97 27.87
CA SER A 22 -9.12 22.26 27.39
C SER A 22 -10.45 22.13 26.63
N PRO A 23 -11.47 22.96 26.91
CA PRO A 23 -12.75 22.89 26.19
C PRO A 23 -12.53 23.26 24.72
N TYR A 24 -12.40 22.24 23.87
CA TYR A 24 -12.35 22.41 22.43
C TYR A 24 -13.72 22.85 21.92
N PHE A 25 -13.89 24.15 21.70
CA PHE A 25 -15.04 24.64 20.96
C PHE A 25 -14.73 24.52 19.46
N LEU A 26 -15.09 23.39 18.87
CA LEU A 26 -15.03 23.21 17.41
C LEU A 26 -15.99 24.23 16.77
N SER A 27 -15.45 25.28 16.16
CA SER A 27 -16.26 26.22 15.40
C SER A 27 -16.81 25.50 14.17
N LEU A 28 -18.06 25.07 14.23
CA LEU A 28 -18.80 24.51 13.09
C LEU A 28 -19.08 25.56 11.99
N PHE A 29 -18.71 26.82 12.21
CA PHE A 29 -18.91 27.92 11.28
C PHE A 29 -17.70 28.11 10.36
N ASP A 30 -17.97 28.31 9.08
CA ASP A 30 -16.99 28.70 8.06
C ASP A 30 -16.61 30.17 8.27
N ILE A 31 -15.63 30.40 9.15
CA ILE A 31 -15.15 31.74 9.50
C ILE A 31 -13.87 32.00 8.72
N SER A 32 -13.73 33.19 8.13
CA SER A 32 -12.49 33.53 7.42
C SER A 32 -11.27 33.48 8.35
N SER A 33 -10.16 32.93 7.88
CA SER A 33 -8.97 32.64 8.70
C SER A 33 -8.41 33.88 9.42
N GLN A 34 -8.61 35.08 8.86
CA GLN A 34 -8.25 36.35 9.51
C GLN A 34 -9.12 36.67 10.74
N LYS A 35 -10.44 36.41 10.65
CA LYS A 35 -11.37 36.62 11.77
C LYS A 35 -11.10 35.61 12.88
N VAL A 36 -10.76 34.37 12.54
CA VAL A 36 -10.36 33.34 13.52
C VAL A 36 -9.11 33.78 14.28
N TYR A 37 -8.07 34.25 13.60
CA TYR A 37 -6.85 34.71 14.27
C TYR A 37 -7.11 35.87 15.25
N GLN A 38 -7.90 36.87 14.83
CA GLN A 38 -8.26 37.97 15.71
C GLN A 38 -9.11 37.49 16.89
N PHE A 39 -10.11 36.67 16.64
CA PHE A 39 -11.01 36.16 17.67
C PHE A 39 -10.29 35.24 18.67
N LYS A 40 -9.38 34.38 18.20
CA LYS A 40 -8.46 33.58 19.03
C LYS A 40 -7.61 34.48 19.92
N LYS A 41 -7.04 35.55 19.38
CA LYS A 41 -6.27 36.54 20.17
C LYS A 41 -7.12 37.20 21.26
N TYR A 42 -8.39 37.52 20.96
CA TYR A 42 -9.31 38.07 21.96
C TYR A 42 -9.68 37.07 23.06
N LEU A 43 -9.87 35.79 22.73
CA LEU A 43 -10.21 34.76 23.71
C LEU A 43 -9.01 34.33 24.57
N SER A 44 -7.83 34.16 23.97
CA SER A 44 -6.61 33.81 24.71
C SER A 44 -6.18 34.87 25.73
N GLN A 45 -6.68 36.11 25.61
CA GLN A 45 -6.48 37.17 26.60
C GLN A 45 -7.37 36.99 27.85
N TYR A 46 -8.54 36.37 27.72
CA TYR A 46 -9.49 36.14 28.80
C TYR A 46 -9.33 34.77 29.46
N ASP A 47 -9.02 33.74 28.67
CA ASP A 47 -8.76 32.39 29.17
C ASP A 47 -7.70 31.70 28.30
N LYS A 48 -6.61 31.26 28.94
CA LYS A 48 -5.49 30.59 28.26
C LYS A 48 -5.83 29.16 27.84
N GLY A 49 -6.87 28.55 28.42
CA GLY A 49 -7.31 27.20 28.07
C GLY A 49 -8.24 27.12 26.85
N LEU A 50 -8.67 28.27 26.30
CA LEU A 50 -9.61 28.31 25.18
C LEU A 50 -8.85 28.28 23.84
N GLU A 51 -8.71 27.08 23.29
CA GLU A 51 -8.20 26.87 21.94
C GLU A 51 -9.33 26.89 20.92
N LEU A 52 -9.29 27.87 20.01
CA LEU A 52 -10.11 27.87 18.81
C LEU A 52 -9.35 27.22 17.66
N ASP A 53 -9.99 26.23 17.06
CA ASP A 53 -9.53 25.59 15.85
C ASP A 53 -10.53 25.85 14.71
N ASP A 54 -10.01 26.33 13.57
CA ASP A 54 -10.79 26.59 12.36
C ASP A 54 -10.93 25.27 11.61
N ARG A 55 -12.15 24.90 11.23
CA ARG A 55 -12.40 23.71 10.40
C ARG A 55 -11.46 23.64 9.19
N LYS A 56 -11.15 24.78 8.56
CA LYS A 56 -10.25 24.81 7.41
C LYS A 56 -8.78 24.56 7.78
N SER A 57 -8.32 24.99 8.95
CA SER A 57 -6.98 24.66 9.44
C SER A 57 -6.90 23.20 9.86
N SER A 58 -7.85 22.70 10.64
CA SER A 58 -7.87 21.31 11.10
C SER A 58 -7.91 20.34 9.91
N LEU A 59 -8.76 20.59 8.91
CA LEU A 59 -8.82 19.75 7.71
C LEU A 59 -7.52 19.77 6.91
N LYS A 60 -6.83 20.92 6.83
CA LYS A 60 -5.53 20.99 6.16
C LYS A 60 -4.48 20.18 6.91
N GLU A 61 -4.45 20.28 8.23
CA GLU A 61 -3.52 19.53 9.08
C GLU A 61 -3.74 18.03 8.92
N VAL A 62 -4.98 17.56 9.02
CA VAL A 62 -5.35 16.16 8.79
C VAL A 62 -4.97 15.68 7.39
N VAL A 63 -5.20 16.50 6.35
CA VAL A 63 -4.80 16.13 4.97
C VAL A 63 -3.29 16.03 4.81
N VAL A 64 -2.52 16.92 5.46
CA VAL A 64 -1.05 16.89 5.41
C VAL A 64 -0.51 15.65 6.12
N GLU A 65 -1.04 15.33 7.31
CA GLU A 65 -0.64 14.14 8.07
C GLU A 65 -0.96 12.83 7.33
N ILE A 66 -2.21 12.68 6.88
CA ILE A 66 -2.64 11.52 6.08
C ILE A 66 -1.83 11.45 4.78
N GLY A 67 -1.59 12.58 4.12
CA GLY A 67 -0.80 12.66 2.89
C GLY A 67 0.63 12.17 3.07
N GLY A 68 1.28 12.52 4.17
CA GLY A 68 2.63 12.05 4.50
C GLY A 68 2.69 10.55 4.74
N ILE A 69 1.75 10.02 5.54
CA ILE A 69 1.66 8.57 5.82
C ILE A 69 1.36 7.78 4.53
N LEU A 70 0.43 8.27 3.71
CA LEU A 70 0.09 7.65 2.42
C LEU A 70 1.28 7.64 1.46
N PHE A 71 2.04 8.73 1.39
CA PHE A 71 3.23 8.83 0.53
C PHE A 71 4.29 7.80 0.93
N ILE A 72 4.58 7.70 2.23
CA ILE A 72 5.54 6.71 2.75
C ILE A 72 5.04 5.29 2.46
N GLY A 73 3.76 5.00 2.76
CA GLY A 73 3.15 3.70 2.50
C GLY A 73 3.21 3.30 1.03
N PHE A 74 2.95 4.24 0.12
CA PHE A 74 3.01 4.02 -1.32
C PHE A 74 4.43 3.70 -1.81
N ILE A 75 5.42 4.53 -1.45
CA ILE A 75 6.82 4.31 -1.86
C ILE A 75 7.36 3.00 -1.32
N LEU A 76 7.04 2.69 -0.06
CA LEU A 76 7.49 1.47 0.57
C LEU A 76 6.87 0.23 -0.12
N SER A 77 5.57 0.28 -0.41
CA SER A 77 4.87 -0.79 -1.14
C SER A 77 5.45 -1.00 -2.54
N PHE A 78 5.69 0.08 -3.27
CA PHE A 78 6.30 0.03 -4.60
C PHE A 78 7.71 -0.57 -4.57
N SER A 79 8.52 -0.18 -3.59
CA SER A 79 9.88 -0.70 -3.42
C SER A 79 9.90 -2.21 -3.12
N PHE A 80 8.98 -2.69 -2.30
CA PHE A 80 8.83 -4.12 -2.04
C PHE A 80 8.43 -4.92 -3.29
N ILE A 81 7.52 -4.39 -4.11
CA ILE A 81 7.13 -5.03 -5.37
C ILE A 81 8.34 -5.19 -6.30
N ILE A 82 9.16 -4.14 -6.44
CA ILE A 82 10.39 -4.20 -7.23
C ILE A 82 11.37 -5.22 -6.64
N GLY A 83 11.56 -5.22 -5.32
CA GLY A 83 12.45 -6.17 -4.64
C GLY A 83 12.03 -7.63 -4.89
N VAL A 84 10.75 -7.95 -4.73
CA VAL A 84 10.22 -9.31 -4.99
C VAL A 84 10.38 -9.68 -6.46
N ALA A 85 10.13 -8.75 -7.38
CA ALA A 85 10.32 -8.98 -8.81
C ALA A 85 11.79 -9.28 -9.14
N MET A 86 12.74 -8.51 -8.58
CA MET A 86 14.18 -8.73 -8.75
C MET A 86 14.63 -10.09 -8.21
N ILE A 87 14.22 -10.44 -6.98
CA ILE A 87 14.57 -11.72 -6.36
C ILE A 87 14.04 -12.89 -7.21
N THR A 88 12.79 -12.79 -7.65
CA THR A 88 12.15 -13.83 -8.47
C THR A 88 12.84 -13.95 -9.83
N TYR A 89 13.16 -12.84 -10.48
CA TYR A 89 13.88 -12.80 -11.75
C TYR A 89 15.28 -13.44 -11.63
N TYR A 90 16.04 -13.07 -10.60
CA TYR A 90 17.37 -13.62 -10.38
C TYR A 90 17.33 -15.13 -10.17
N LYS A 91 16.36 -15.61 -9.37
CA LYS A 91 16.18 -17.04 -9.12
C LYS A 91 15.84 -17.81 -10.40
N GLN A 92 14.93 -17.29 -11.21
CA GLN A 92 14.59 -17.89 -12.52
C GLN A 92 15.79 -17.90 -13.48
N LEU A 93 16.61 -16.83 -13.49
CA LEU A 93 17.79 -16.74 -14.34
C LEU A 93 18.90 -17.72 -13.89
N SER A 94 19.09 -17.87 -12.58
CA SER A 94 20.08 -18.78 -11.99
C SER A 94 19.70 -20.24 -12.23
N GLU A 95 18.47 -20.62 -11.88
CA GLU A 95 17.95 -21.98 -12.11
C GLU A 95 17.89 -22.31 -13.60
N GLY A 96 17.48 -21.36 -14.45
CA GLY A 96 17.49 -21.54 -15.90
C GLY A 96 18.87 -21.78 -16.50
N ASN A 97 19.96 -21.33 -15.86
CA ASN A 97 21.33 -21.64 -16.28
C ASN A 97 21.82 -23.00 -15.75
N GLN A 98 21.39 -23.40 -14.56
CA GLN A 98 21.69 -24.71 -14.00
C GLN A 98 20.96 -25.82 -14.77
N ASP A 99 19.70 -25.59 -15.13
CA ASP A 99 18.89 -26.52 -15.92
C ASP A 99 19.49 -26.78 -17.31
N LYS A 100 20.18 -25.81 -17.91
CA LYS A 100 20.92 -26.02 -19.18
C LYS A 100 22.06 -27.03 -19.05
N LYS A 101 22.79 -27.01 -17.91
CA LYS A 101 23.87 -27.98 -17.65
C LYS A 101 23.29 -29.38 -17.49
N THR A 102 22.23 -29.51 -16.69
CA THR A 102 21.51 -30.77 -16.47
C THR A 102 20.88 -31.30 -17.76
N PHE A 103 20.32 -30.43 -18.60
CA PHE A 103 19.74 -30.81 -19.89
C PHE A 103 20.77 -31.44 -20.85
N LYS A 104 22.00 -30.92 -20.85
CA LYS A 104 23.08 -31.47 -21.68
C LYS A 104 23.49 -32.86 -21.18
N ILE A 105 23.64 -33.02 -19.86
CA ILE A 105 23.93 -34.31 -19.23
C ILE A 105 22.83 -35.33 -19.54
N LEU A 106 21.54 -34.98 -19.39
CA LEU A 106 20.42 -35.90 -19.63
C LEU A 106 20.32 -36.36 -21.10
N GLN A 107 20.75 -35.53 -22.07
CA GLN A 107 20.85 -35.95 -23.47
C GLN A 107 21.98 -36.95 -23.71
N ASP A 108 23.12 -36.76 -23.03
CA ASP A 108 24.27 -37.66 -23.15
C ASP A 108 23.95 -39.08 -22.63
N ILE A 109 22.88 -39.25 -21.86
CA ILE A 109 22.37 -40.54 -21.33
C ILE A 109 21.13 -41.08 -22.08
N GLY A 110 20.63 -40.37 -23.11
CA GLY A 110 19.57 -40.86 -24.00
C GLY A 110 18.13 -40.43 -23.69
N LEU A 111 17.89 -39.50 -22.77
CA LEU A 111 16.54 -38.99 -22.49
C LEU A 111 16.01 -38.08 -23.61
N THR A 112 14.71 -38.19 -23.92
CA THR A 112 14.07 -37.37 -24.96
C THR A 112 13.79 -35.94 -24.48
N LYS A 113 13.98 -34.97 -25.38
CA LYS A 113 13.85 -33.53 -25.11
C LYS A 113 12.46 -33.11 -24.57
N VAL A 114 11.43 -33.93 -24.76
CA VAL A 114 10.02 -33.64 -24.43
C VAL A 114 9.75 -33.82 -22.93
N GLU A 115 10.30 -34.86 -22.31
CA GLU A 115 10.10 -35.14 -20.87
C GLU A 115 10.78 -34.08 -20.00
N VAL A 116 11.98 -33.66 -20.40
CA VAL A 116 12.75 -32.64 -19.66
C VAL A 116 12.07 -31.27 -19.71
N LYS A 117 11.51 -30.89 -20.85
CA LYS A 117 10.80 -29.59 -21.01
C LYS A 117 9.54 -29.50 -20.15
N LYS A 118 8.83 -30.62 -19.99
CA LYS A 118 7.60 -30.71 -19.19
C LYS A 118 7.88 -30.49 -17.71
N THR A 119 8.96 -31.07 -17.19
CA THR A 119 9.37 -30.94 -15.77
C THR A 119 9.80 -29.50 -15.43
N ILE A 120 10.63 -28.88 -16.27
CA ILE A 120 11.15 -27.51 -16.04
C ILE A 120 10.02 -26.46 -16.06
N SER A 121 9.08 -26.58 -17.01
CA SER A 121 7.97 -25.63 -17.14
C SER A 121 7.02 -25.60 -15.93
N LYS A 122 6.96 -26.70 -15.15
CA LYS A 122 6.12 -26.82 -13.97
C LYS A 122 6.79 -26.19 -12.74
N GLN A 123 8.11 -26.32 -12.62
CA GLN A 123 8.91 -25.74 -11.54
C GLN A 123 8.94 -24.22 -11.59
N VAL A 124 9.15 -23.64 -12.78
CA VAL A 124 9.16 -22.18 -12.97
C VAL A 124 7.79 -21.55 -12.64
N ARG A 125 6.69 -22.25 -12.93
CA ARG A 125 5.33 -21.80 -12.60
C ARG A 125 5.06 -21.78 -11.10
N MET A 126 5.51 -22.79 -10.35
CA MET A 126 5.32 -22.85 -8.90
C MET A 126 6.05 -21.71 -8.17
N MET A 127 7.23 -21.30 -8.65
CA MET A 127 7.98 -20.19 -8.04
C MET A 127 7.28 -18.84 -8.14
N PHE A 128 6.37 -18.69 -9.09
CA PHE A 128 5.60 -17.47 -9.27
C PHE A 128 4.30 -17.46 -8.45
N ILE A 129 3.72 -18.64 -8.18
CA ILE A 129 2.48 -18.77 -7.40
C ILE A 129 2.76 -18.63 -5.89
N ILE A 130 3.88 -19.14 -5.39
CA ILE A 130 4.23 -19.10 -3.97
C ILE A 130 4.24 -17.66 -3.40
N PRO A 131 4.89 -16.66 -4.03
CA PRO A 131 4.86 -15.28 -3.55
C PRO A 131 3.45 -14.68 -3.49
N ILE A 132 2.60 -15.00 -4.47
CA ILE A 132 1.22 -14.52 -4.54
C ILE A 132 0.39 -15.11 -3.41
N SER A 133 0.48 -16.43 -3.21
CA SER A 133 -0.25 -17.11 -2.13
C SER A 133 0.18 -16.58 -0.76
N MET A 134 1.49 -16.36 -0.57
CA MET A 134 2.04 -15.81 0.67
C MET A 134 1.52 -14.39 0.93
N MET A 135 1.43 -13.54 -0.10
CA MET A 135 0.85 -12.20 0.01
C MET A 135 -0.61 -12.25 0.47
N VAL A 136 -1.43 -13.11 -0.15
CA VAL A 136 -2.85 -13.24 0.22
C VAL A 136 -3.01 -13.72 1.66
N ILE A 137 -2.26 -14.74 2.06
CA ILE A 137 -2.31 -15.29 3.42
C ILE A 137 -1.90 -14.23 4.44
N ASN A 138 -0.80 -13.52 4.20
CA ASN A 138 -0.33 -12.47 5.09
C ASN A 138 -1.36 -11.33 5.21
N PHE A 139 -1.98 -10.92 4.09
CA PHE A 139 -3.03 -9.90 4.10
C PHE A 139 -4.26 -10.35 4.92
N LEU A 140 -4.73 -11.59 4.74
CA LEU A 140 -5.87 -12.12 5.50
C LEU A 140 -5.61 -12.11 7.01
N PHE A 141 -4.39 -12.45 7.42
CA PHE A 141 -4.00 -12.40 8.83
C PHE A 141 -3.95 -10.97 9.37
N SER A 142 -3.37 -10.04 8.61
CA SER A 142 -3.24 -8.64 9.01
C SER A 142 -4.54 -7.83 8.89
N TYR A 143 -5.55 -8.31 8.17
CA TYR A 143 -6.78 -7.56 7.87
C TYR A 143 -7.48 -7.03 9.13
N ASN A 144 -7.59 -7.85 10.18
CA ASN A 144 -8.21 -7.43 11.44
C ASN A 144 -7.44 -6.27 12.10
N MET A 145 -6.11 -6.31 12.04
CA MET A 145 -5.27 -5.24 12.57
C MET A 145 -5.37 -3.97 11.71
N ILE A 146 -5.35 -4.12 10.38
CA ILE A 146 -5.47 -3.00 9.43
C ILE A 146 -6.81 -2.28 9.62
N SER A 147 -7.90 -3.03 9.77
CA SER A 147 -9.25 -2.45 9.98
C SER A 147 -9.29 -1.58 11.23
N LYS A 148 -8.73 -2.05 12.35
CA LYS A 148 -8.65 -1.28 13.59
C LYS A 148 -7.78 -0.03 13.47
N ILE A 149 -6.67 -0.10 12.75
CA ILE A 149 -5.82 1.07 12.51
C ILE A 149 -6.58 2.12 11.70
N ILE A 150 -7.33 1.71 10.68
CA ILE A 150 -8.13 2.62 9.84
C ILE A 150 -9.27 3.26 10.65
N GLU A 151 -9.88 2.52 11.58
CA GLU A 151 -10.87 3.06 12.52
C GLU A 151 -10.31 4.19 13.40
N LEU A 152 -9.04 4.09 13.81
CA LEU A 152 -8.37 5.17 14.56
C LEU A 152 -8.22 6.47 13.75
N PHE A 153 -8.20 6.37 12.42
CA PHE A 153 -8.19 7.53 11.52
C PHE A 153 -9.61 8.08 11.23
N GLY A 154 -10.64 7.58 11.91
CA GLY A 154 -12.01 8.09 11.83
C GLY A 154 -12.89 7.43 10.77
N ILE A 155 -12.43 6.38 10.09
CA ILE A 155 -13.23 5.61 9.14
C ILE A 155 -13.77 4.37 9.85
N THR A 156 -15.04 4.38 10.23
CA THR A 156 -15.67 3.29 11.00
C THR A 156 -16.56 2.36 10.17
N ASP A 157 -16.81 2.71 8.90
CA ASP A 157 -17.61 1.87 8.01
C ASP A 157 -16.79 0.67 7.53
N SER A 158 -17.06 -0.50 8.12
CA SER A 158 -16.39 -1.75 7.78
C SER A 158 -16.58 -2.17 6.32
N ASN A 159 -17.69 -1.78 5.66
CA ASN A 159 -17.90 -2.09 4.24
C ASN A 159 -16.96 -1.27 3.36
N ILE A 160 -16.75 0.00 3.68
CA ILE A 160 -15.80 0.86 2.95
C ILE A 160 -14.39 0.30 3.10
N ILE A 161 -13.98 -0.07 4.32
CA ILE A 161 -12.66 -0.66 4.59
C ILE A 161 -12.48 -1.96 3.80
N ALA A 162 -13.49 -2.83 3.78
CA ALA A 162 -13.44 -4.10 3.06
C ALA A 162 -13.32 -3.90 1.54
N VAL A 163 -14.17 -3.05 0.95
CA VAL A 163 -14.17 -2.77 -0.50
C VAL A 163 -12.83 -2.18 -0.94
N VAL A 164 -12.32 -1.18 -0.21
CA VAL A 164 -11.02 -0.57 -0.52
C VAL A 164 -9.91 -1.61 -0.44
N SER A 165 -9.91 -2.45 0.60
CA SER A 165 -8.92 -3.50 0.76
C SER A 165 -8.94 -4.51 -0.39
N ILE A 166 -10.12 -4.93 -0.84
CA ILE A 166 -10.28 -5.83 -2.01
C ILE A 166 -9.73 -5.17 -3.28
N VAL A 167 -10.05 -3.89 -3.51
CA VAL A 167 -9.54 -3.14 -4.67
C VAL A 167 -8.01 -3.05 -4.66
N VAL A 168 -7.40 -2.81 -3.51
CA VAL A 168 -5.93 -2.77 -3.37
C VAL A 168 -5.31 -4.14 -3.68
N VAL A 169 -5.87 -5.23 -3.12
CA VAL A 169 -5.39 -6.60 -3.42
C VAL A 169 -5.49 -6.90 -4.91
N LEU A 170 -6.61 -6.55 -5.56
CA LEU A 170 -6.79 -6.72 -7.01
C LEU A 170 -5.78 -5.90 -7.81
N MET A 171 -5.49 -4.66 -7.42
CA MET A 171 -4.44 -3.86 -8.06
C MET A 171 -3.06 -4.51 -7.94
N VAL A 172 -2.69 -5.02 -6.76
CA VAL A 172 -1.39 -5.68 -6.56
C VAL A 172 -1.28 -6.94 -7.43
N ILE A 173 -2.34 -7.75 -7.48
CA ILE A 173 -2.39 -8.94 -8.36
C ILE A 173 -2.25 -8.53 -9.83
N LEU A 174 -2.96 -7.47 -10.26
CA LEU A 174 -2.88 -6.96 -11.63
C LEU A 174 -1.47 -6.47 -11.97
N PHE A 175 -0.83 -5.69 -11.10
CA PHE A 175 0.54 -5.23 -11.27
C PHE A 175 1.52 -6.41 -11.38
N TYR A 176 1.38 -7.41 -10.51
CA TYR A 176 2.24 -8.59 -10.54
C TYR A 176 2.06 -9.42 -11.82
N TYR A 177 0.82 -9.57 -12.28
CA TYR A 177 0.52 -10.19 -13.57
C TYR A 177 1.10 -9.39 -14.75
N LEU A 178 1.06 -8.06 -14.69
CA LEU A 178 1.66 -7.20 -15.71
C LEU A 178 3.18 -7.38 -15.75
N THR A 179 3.83 -7.42 -14.59
CA THR A 179 5.27 -7.72 -14.47
C THR A 179 5.59 -9.08 -15.09
N TYR A 180 4.83 -10.14 -14.77
CA TYR A 180 4.98 -11.46 -15.39
C TYR A 180 4.87 -11.39 -16.91
N LYS A 181 3.85 -10.70 -17.43
CA LYS A 181 3.61 -10.56 -18.86
C LYS A 181 4.74 -9.80 -19.54
N ILE A 182 5.24 -8.72 -18.93
CA ILE A 182 6.38 -7.95 -19.43
C ILE A 182 7.65 -8.83 -19.43
N THR A 183 7.93 -9.56 -18.36
CA THR A 183 9.08 -10.47 -18.29
C THR A 183 9.00 -11.55 -19.37
N ASN A 184 7.83 -12.16 -19.58
CA ASN A 184 7.61 -13.12 -20.66
C ASN A 184 7.72 -12.47 -22.05
N LEU A 185 7.20 -11.26 -22.26
CA LEU A 185 7.31 -10.55 -23.53
C LEU A 185 8.77 -10.19 -23.85
N VAL A 186 9.54 -9.76 -22.86
CA VAL A 186 10.99 -9.51 -23.00
C VAL A 186 11.73 -10.82 -23.31
N TYR A 187 11.35 -11.93 -22.66
CA TYR A 187 11.88 -13.26 -22.97
C TYR A 187 11.58 -13.68 -24.42
N PHE A 188 10.32 -13.57 -24.86
CA PHE A 188 9.91 -13.92 -26.22
C PHE A 188 10.51 -13.00 -27.28
N LYS A 189 10.56 -11.68 -27.05
CA LYS A 189 11.18 -10.72 -27.99
C LYS A 189 12.69 -10.93 -28.11
N THR A 190 13.36 -11.37 -27.04
CA THR A 190 14.78 -11.73 -27.07
C THR A 190 15.03 -13.05 -27.82
N VAL A 191 14.12 -14.03 -27.67
CA VAL A 191 14.21 -15.31 -28.39
C VAL A 191 13.85 -15.14 -29.88
N GLU A 192 12.88 -14.29 -30.21
CA GLU A 192 12.43 -14.05 -31.59
C GLU A 192 13.43 -13.18 -32.37
N ASN A 193 14.07 -12.18 -31.75
CA ASN A 193 15.15 -11.43 -32.40
C ASN A 193 16.42 -12.28 -32.63
N LYS A 194 16.72 -13.25 -31.75
CA LYS A 194 17.77 -14.26 -32.03
C LYS A 194 17.38 -15.19 -33.18
N SER A 195 16.12 -15.61 -33.25
CA SER A 195 15.64 -16.47 -34.35
C SER A 195 15.70 -15.79 -35.72
N LYS A 196 15.51 -14.47 -35.82
CA LYS A 196 15.66 -13.74 -37.10
C LYS A 196 17.12 -13.52 -37.49
N GLN A 197 18.03 -13.43 -36.53
CA GLN A 197 19.46 -13.22 -36.78
C GLN A 197 20.19 -14.53 -37.16
N ASP A 198 19.79 -15.67 -36.59
CA ASP A 198 20.34 -17.00 -36.93
C ASP A 198 19.83 -17.51 -38.30
N VAL A 199 18.61 -17.16 -38.71
CA VAL A 199 18.05 -17.53 -40.03
C VAL A 199 18.57 -16.61 -41.15
N GLY A 200 18.85 -15.33 -40.85
CA GLY A 200 19.43 -14.39 -41.83
C GLY A 200 20.89 -14.68 -42.20
N LEU A 201 21.65 -15.37 -41.34
CA LEU A 201 23.04 -15.77 -41.60
C LEU A 201 23.20 -17.15 -42.25
N THR A 202 22.09 -17.89 -42.44
CA THR A 202 22.09 -19.22 -43.09
C THR A 202 21.68 -19.13 -44.58
N ILE A 203 21.28 -17.95 -45.07
CA ILE A 203 20.83 -17.73 -46.46
C ILE A 203 21.70 -16.64 -47.17
N LEU A 204 22.91 -16.38 -46.67
CA LEU A 204 23.97 -15.60 -47.33
C LEU A 204 25.27 -16.40 -47.30
#